data_AF-A0A4Q6DVR8-F1
#
_entry.id   AF-A0A4Q6DVR8-F1
#
_cell.length_a   1.000
_cell.length_b   1.000
_cell.length_c   1.000
_cell.angle_alpha   90.00
_cell.angle_beta   90.00
_cell.angle_gamma   90.00
#
_symmetry.space_group_name_H-M   'P 1'
#
loop_
_entity.id
_entity.type
_entity.pdbx_description
1 polymer ?
#
loop_
_entity_poly.entity_id
_entity_poly.type
_entity_poly.pdbx_seq_one_letter_code
_entity_poly.pdbx_strand_id
1 'polypeptide(L)'
;MSTQVTQIDEVKTTPWSGGRSPFAVEYGKMMMWFFLLSDAFTFSSLLISYGALRFSAASWPAADEVFQSVPGTSIEHGAPLVFVGLMTFILIMSSVTMVLAVEAGHRNARKEVAWWMVATIIGGFTFLGCQALEWTHLHHEGFWWGSVPKELGEFFKGGEEGTFHISAQ
;
A
#
# COMPACT_ATOMS: atom_id res chain seq x y z
N MET A 1 52.03 41.94 -38.05
CA MET A 1 51.48 41.92 -36.69
C MET A 1 50.30 40.96 -36.68
N SER A 2 50.46 39.78 -36.09
CA SER A 2 49.40 38.78 -35.95
C SER A 2 48.81 38.93 -34.56
N THR A 3 47.60 39.47 -34.46
CA THR A 3 46.90 39.64 -33.19
C THR A 3 46.27 38.31 -32.80
N GLN A 4 46.90 37.58 -31.88
CA GLN A 4 46.26 36.42 -31.24
C GLN A 4 45.19 36.93 -30.29
N VAL A 5 43.93 36.66 -30.61
CA VAL A 5 42.78 36.86 -29.71
C VAL A 5 42.81 35.73 -28.69
N THR A 6 43.11 36.06 -27.44
CA THR A 6 43.10 35.13 -26.32
C THR A 6 41.68 34.57 -26.15
N GLN A 7 41.53 33.25 -26.27
CA GLN A 7 40.29 32.49 -26.08
C GLN A 7 39.90 32.43 -24.59
N ILE A 8 39.65 33.58 -23.97
CA ILE A 8 39.20 33.69 -22.58
C ILE A 8 37.67 33.87 -22.53
N ASP A 9 36.94 32.85 -22.94
CA ASP A 9 35.62 32.53 -22.36
C ASP A 9 35.17 31.17 -22.87
N GLU A 10 35.78 30.11 -22.35
CA GLU A 10 35.10 28.83 -22.32
C GLU A 10 33.95 28.98 -21.31
N VAL A 11 32.73 29.17 -21.81
CA VAL A 11 31.50 29.18 -20.98
C VAL A 11 31.44 27.85 -20.25
N LYS A 12 31.97 27.81 -19.03
CA LYS A 12 31.93 26.62 -18.19
C LYS A 12 30.46 26.34 -17.89
N THR A 13 29.88 25.34 -18.55
CA THR A 13 28.55 24.82 -18.24
C THR A 13 28.58 23.94 -16.98
N THR A 14 29.33 24.37 -15.96
CA THR A 14 29.34 23.67 -14.67
C THR A 14 27.98 23.92 -13.98
N PRO A 15 27.46 22.97 -13.19
CA PRO A 15 26.20 23.14 -12.45
C PRO A 15 26.13 24.41 -11.56
N TRP A 16 27.26 25.05 -11.34
CA TRP A 16 27.47 26.24 -10.52
C TRP A 16 27.84 27.49 -11.33
N SER A 17 27.63 27.48 -12.66
CA SER A 17 27.96 28.60 -13.57
C SER A 17 27.02 29.80 -13.48
N GLY A 18 26.03 29.76 -12.58
CA GLY A 18 24.94 30.74 -12.52
C GLY A 18 23.96 30.60 -13.70
N GLY A 19 22.66 30.73 -13.43
CA GLY A 19 21.60 30.69 -14.46
C GLY A 19 20.56 29.56 -14.31
N ARG A 20 20.78 28.58 -13.42
CA ARG A 20 19.73 27.65 -12.96
C ARG A 20 19.43 27.93 -11.49
N SER A 21 18.15 28.04 -11.13
CA SER A 21 17.82 28.18 -9.71
C SER A 21 18.29 26.93 -8.97
N PRO A 22 18.89 27.06 -7.77
CA PRO A 22 19.33 25.90 -6.97
C PRO A 22 18.17 24.96 -6.61
N PHE A 23 16.93 25.41 -6.82
CA PHE A 23 15.69 24.66 -6.67
C PHE A 23 14.94 24.51 -8.01
N ALA A 24 15.64 24.29 -9.13
CA ALA A 24 15.05 24.08 -10.46
C ALA A 24 14.27 22.76 -10.58
N VAL A 25 13.37 22.50 -9.62
CA VAL A 25 12.42 21.40 -9.59
C VAL A 25 11.12 21.93 -10.17
N GLU A 26 10.54 21.20 -11.12
CA GLU A 26 9.23 21.55 -11.68
C GLU A 26 8.18 21.59 -10.58
N TYR A 27 7.36 22.65 -10.55
CA TYR A 27 6.27 22.82 -9.58
C TYR A 27 5.37 21.58 -9.47
N GLY A 28 5.09 20.90 -10.59
CA GLY A 28 4.30 19.67 -10.60
C GLY A 28 4.95 18.51 -9.83
N LYS A 29 6.29 18.36 -9.92
CA LYS A 29 7.02 17.32 -9.18
C LYS A 29 7.03 17.61 -7.68
N MET A 30 7.19 18.88 -7.29
CA MET A 30 7.13 19.30 -5.88
C MET A 30 5.75 19.09 -5.27
N MET A 31 4.68 19.46 -5.97
CA MET A 31 3.31 19.27 -5.47
C MET A 31 2.96 17.79 -5.31
N MET A 32 3.46 16.92 -6.19
CA MET A 32 3.30 15.47 -6.04
C MET A 32 3.95 14.95 -4.74
N TRP A 33 5.16 15.43 -4.41
CA TRP A 33 5.82 15.05 -3.15
C TRP A 33 5.01 15.47 -1.90
N PHE A 34 4.45 16.68 -1.90
CA PHE A 34 3.58 17.13 -0.81
C PHE A 34 2.29 16.30 -0.71
N PHE A 35 1.68 15.96 -1.85
CA PHE A 35 0.50 15.09 -1.89
C PHE A 35 0.79 13.69 -1.34
N LEU A 36 1.89 13.07 -1.77
CA LEU A 36 2.32 11.75 -1.27
C LEU A 36 2.62 11.78 0.23
N LEU A 37 3.26 12.85 0.71
CA LEU A 37 3.53 13.02 2.14
C LEU A 37 2.24 13.18 2.95
N SER A 38 1.26 13.92 2.42
CA SER A 38 -0.07 14.05 3.04
C SER A 38 -0.78 12.71 3.15
N ASP A 39 -0.74 11.87 2.11
CA ASP A 39 -1.34 10.55 2.11
C ASP A 39 -0.65 9.61 3.12
N ALA A 40 0.69 9.66 3.18
CA ALA A 40 1.48 8.91 4.16
C ALA A 40 1.15 9.29 5.61
N PHE A 41 0.89 10.57 5.90
CA PHE A 41 0.43 10.99 7.22
C PHE A 41 -0.97 10.48 7.56
N THR A 42 -1.89 10.47 6.59
CA THR A 42 -3.23 9.87 6.78
C THR A 42 -3.12 8.37 7.07
N PHE A 43 -2.28 7.62 6.37
CA PHE A 43 -2.04 6.20 6.71
C PHE A 43 -1.38 6.03 8.08
N SER A 44 -0.44 6.91 8.44
CA SER A 44 0.25 6.85 9.74
C SER A 44 -0.72 7.05 10.90
N SER A 45 -1.68 7.97 10.78
CA SER A 45 -2.70 8.16 11.83
C SER A 45 -3.58 6.92 11.99
N LEU A 46 -4.00 6.29 10.88
CA LEU A 46 -4.77 5.03 10.91
C LEU A 46 -3.99 3.90 11.58
N LEU A 47 -2.69 3.75 11.29
CA LEU A 47 -1.84 2.74 11.91
C LEU A 47 -1.62 2.99 13.40
N ILE A 48 -1.41 4.25 13.80
CA ILE A 48 -1.27 4.62 15.22
C ILE A 48 -2.59 4.35 15.95
N SER A 49 -3.73 4.70 15.37
CA SER A 49 -5.05 4.40 15.93
C SER A 49 -5.27 2.89 16.08
N TYR A 50 -4.94 2.09 15.06
CA TYR A 50 -5.00 0.63 15.15
C TYR A 50 -4.04 0.07 16.21
N GLY A 51 -2.81 0.57 16.28
CA GLY A 51 -1.84 0.20 17.31
C GLY A 51 -2.33 0.51 18.72
N ALA A 52 -2.90 1.70 18.94
CA ALA A 52 -3.48 2.10 20.21
C ALA A 52 -4.64 1.18 20.62
N LEU A 53 -5.54 0.84 19.68
CA LEU A 53 -6.59 -0.16 19.92
C LEU A 53 -6.01 -1.54 20.26
N ARG A 54 -4.94 -1.95 19.57
CA ARG A 54 -4.26 -3.23 19.79
C ARG A 54 -3.64 -3.33 21.18
N PHE A 55 -3.07 -2.24 21.70
CA PHE A 55 -2.50 -2.16 23.05
C PHE A 55 -3.56 -2.01 24.15
N SER A 56 -4.72 -1.40 23.84
CA SER A 56 -5.77 -1.14 24.83
C SER A 56 -6.71 -2.33 25.08
N ALA A 57 -6.71 -3.34 24.21
CA ALA A 57 -7.57 -4.51 24.36
C ALA A 57 -6.87 -5.64 25.14
N ALA A 58 -7.52 -6.11 26.22
CA ALA A 58 -6.97 -7.07 27.18
C ALA A 58 -6.83 -8.50 26.63
N SER A 59 -7.69 -8.91 25.69
CA SER A 59 -7.65 -10.20 25.01
C SER A 59 -7.88 -10.00 23.51
N TRP A 60 -7.10 -10.69 22.68
CA TRP A 60 -7.27 -10.73 21.22
C TRP A 60 -7.46 -12.18 20.79
N PRO A 61 -8.42 -12.49 19.90
CA PRO A 61 -8.62 -13.84 19.40
C PRO A 61 -7.35 -14.36 18.72
N ALA A 62 -7.07 -15.65 18.85
CA ALA A 62 -6.01 -16.29 18.09
C ALA A 62 -6.34 -16.20 16.58
N ALA A 63 -5.42 -15.61 15.80
CA ALA A 63 -5.61 -15.40 14.37
C ALA A 63 -5.82 -16.71 13.58
N ASP A 64 -5.39 -17.84 14.14
CA ASP A 64 -5.51 -19.16 13.52
C ASP A 64 -6.95 -19.71 13.51
N GLU A 65 -7.84 -19.20 14.38
CA GLU A 65 -9.23 -19.65 14.50
C GLU A 65 -10.21 -18.72 13.76
N VAL A 66 -9.93 -17.40 13.70
CA VAL A 66 -10.85 -16.39 13.15
C VAL A 66 -10.78 -16.25 11.62
N PHE A 67 -9.65 -16.62 11.01
CA PHE A 67 -9.44 -16.42 9.57
C PHE A 67 -9.62 -17.68 8.72
N GLN A 68 -10.30 -18.73 9.18
CA GLN A 68 -10.44 -19.98 8.42
C GLN A 68 -11.39 -19.91 7.22
N SER A 69 -12.02 -18.77 6.96
CA SER A 69 -13.08 -18.66 5.99
C SER A 69 -12.63 -18.06 4.67
N VAL A 70 -12.15 -18.93 3.78
CA VAL A 70 -11.96 -18.59 2.36
C VAL A 70 -13.21 -19.03 1.59
N PRO A 71 -13.95 -18.12 0.94
CA PRO A 71 -15.04 -18.49 0.05
C PRO A 71 -14.47 -18.94 -1.31
N GLY A 72 -14.78 -20.18 -1.70
CA GLY A 72 -14.77 -20.58 -3.11
C GLY A 72 -13.57 -21.37 -3.64
N THR A 73 -12.62 -21.80 -2.80
CA THR A 73 -11.62 -22.79 -3.22
C THR A 73 -11.63 -24.00 -2.30
N SER A 74 -11.72 -25.18 -2.90
CA SER A 74 -11.66 -26.49 -2.27
C SER A 74 -10.24 -26.79 -1.74
N ILE A 75 -9.82 -26.06 -0.70
CA ILE A 75 -8.66 -26.39 0.11
C ILE A 75 -9.13 -26.37 1.56
N GLU A 76 -9.56 -27.53 2.04
CA GLU A 76 -10.14 -27.73 3.37
C GLU A 76 -9.18 -27.45 4.54
N HIS A 77 -7.91 -27.11 4.32
CA HIS A 77 -6.97 -26.85 5.42
C HIS A 77 -5.97 -25.72 5.10
N GLY A 78 -6.10 -24.59 5.81
CA GLY A 78 -4.94 -23.87 6.37
C GLY A 78 -4.17 -22.87 5.49
N ALA A 79 -4.82 -22.01 4.69
CA ALA A 79 -4.06 -20.99 3.96
C ALA A 79 -4.69 -19.59 3.75
N PRO A 80 -5.27 -18.93 4.77
CA PRO A 80 -5.70 -17.51 4.66
C PRO A 80 -4.54 -16.58 4.24
N LEU A 81 -3.33 -16.86 4.74
CA LEU A 81 -2.11 -16.14 4.33
C LEU A 81 -1.80 -16.27 2.84
N VAL A 82 -2.19 -17.36 2.17
CA VAL A 82 -1.91 -17.54 0.74
C VAL A 82 -2.79 -16.63 -0.11
N PHE A 83 -4.05 -16.41 0.28
CA PHE A 83 -4.93 -15.48 -0.43
C PHE A 83 -4.45 -14.03 -0.29
N VAL A 84 -4.13 -13.60 0.93
CA VAL A 84 -3.52 -12.28 1.19
C VAL A 84 -2.17 -12.13 0.47
N GLY A 85 -1.35 -13.18 0.49
CA GLY A 85 -0.08 -13.25 -0.24
C GLY A 85 -0.26 -13.11 -1.75
N LEU A 86 -1.29 -13.76 -2.32
CA LEU A 86 -1.63 -13.64 -3.74
C LEU A 86 -2.06 -12.22 -4.09
N MET A 87 -2.89 -11.57 -3.27
CA MET A 87 -3.27 -10.16 -3.48
C MET A 87 -2.04 -9.24 -3.49
N THR A 88 -1.13 -9.45 -2.54
CA THR A 88 0.10 -8.68 -2.43
C THR A 88 1.01 -8.93 -3.64
N PHE A 89 1.12 -10.17 -4.10
CA PHE A 89 1.86 -10.53 -5.29
C PHE A 89 1.31 -9.84 -6.55
N ILE A 90 -0.03 -9.84 -6.73
CA ILE A 90 -0.70 -9.14 -7.85
C ILE A 90 -0.38 -7.63 -7.80
N LEU A 91 -0.41 -7.02 -6.61
CA LEU A 91 -0.16 -5.59 -6.44
C LEU A 91 1.31 -5.22 -6.68
N ILE A 92 2.25 -6.06 -6.24
CA ILE A 92 3.68 -5.92 -6.55
C ILE A 92 3.90 -6.01 -8.07
N MET A 93 3.32 -7.02 -8.72
CA MET A 93 3.42 -7.16 -10.18
C MET A 93 2.80 -5.95 -10.90
N SER A 94 1.67 -5.42 -10.41
CA SER A 94 1.05 -4.20 -10.93
C SER A 94 1.89 -2.93 -10.73
N SER A 95 2.72 -2.88 -9.69
CA SER A 95 3.70 -1.80 -9.49
C SER A 95 4.85 -1.90 -10.50
N VAL A 96 5.34 -3.11 -10.75
CA VAL A 96 6.37 -3.36 -11.78
C VAL A 96 5.88 -2.95 -13.17
N THR A 97 4.63 -3.27 -13.54
CA THR A 97 4.07 -2.84 -14.83
C THR A 97 3.99 -1.32 -14.96
N MET A 98 3.74 -0.58 -13.87
CA MET A 98 3.77 0.88 -13.88
C MET A 98 5.19 1.43 -14.08
N VAL A 99 6.21 0.83 -13.46
CA VAL A 99 7.61 1.26 -13.66
C VAL A 99 8.04 1.02 -15.11
N LEU A 100 7.67 -0.10 -15.72
CA LEU A 100 7.92 -0.38 -17.14
C LEU A 100 7.17 0.59 -18.06
N ALA A 101 5.96 1.02 -17.71
CA ALA A 101 5.23 2.06 -18.42
C ALA A 101 5.98 3.39 -18.40
N VAL A 102 6.53 3.79 -17.24
CA VAL A 102 7.32 5.02 -17.10
C VAL A 102 8.60 4.95 -17.92
N GLU A 103 9.28 3.80 -17.95
CA GLU A 103 10.47 3.60 -18.78
C GLU A 103 10.15 3.71 -20.29
N ALA A 104 9.08 3.05 -20.75
CA ALA A 104 8.60 3.19 -22.13
C ALA A 104 8.20 4.65 -22.46
N GLY A 105 7.74 5.40 -21.45
CA GLY A 105 7.43 6.82 -21.52
C GLY A 105 8.68 7.67 -21.79
N HIS A 106 9.79 7.37 -21.12
CA HIS A 106 11.07 8.03 -21.40
C HIS A 106 11.59 7.72 -22.81
N ARG A 107 11.31 6.52 -23.34
CA ARG A 107 11.62 6.14 -24.74
C ARG A 107 10.65 6.76 -25.77
N ASN A 108 9.67 7.57 -25.34
CA ASN A 108 8.59 8.12 -26.17
C ASN A 108 7.77 7.05 -26.94
N ALA A 109 7.78 5.79 -26.48
CA ALA A 109 7.11 4.67 -27.13
C ALA A 109 5.63 4.62 -26.72
N ARG A 110 4.81 5.55 -27.23
CA ARG A 110 3.40 5.75 -26.80
C ARG A 110 2.54 4.47 -26.81
N LYS A 111 2.75 3.59 -27.80
CA LYS A 111 2.01 2.32 -27.90
C LYS A 111 2.39 1.35 -26.77
N GLU A 112 3.66 1.28 -26.41
CA GLU A 112 4.12 0.45 -25.28
C GLU A 112 3.60 1.01 -23.96
N VAL A 113 3.67 2.33 -23.76
CA VAL A 113 3.12 2.99 -22.57
C VAL A 113 1.64 2.67 -22.39
N ALA A 114 0.84 2.79 -23.46
CA ALA A 114 -0.58 2.48 -23.40
C ALA A 114 -0.85 1.02 -23.00
N TRP A 115 -0.08 0.07 -23.55
CA TRP A 115 -0.21 -1.35 -23.18
C TRP A 115 0.16 -1.61 -21.72
N TRP A 116 1.26 -1.03 -21.24
CA TRP A 116 1.67 -1.19 -19.85
C TRP A 116 0.70 -0.54 -18.86
N MET A 117 0.12 0.63 -19.21
CA MET A 117 -0.93 1.26 -18.42
C MET A 117 -2.19 0.40 -18.33
N VAL A 118 -2.62 -0.21 -19.44
CA VAL A 118 -3.77 -1.15 -19.43
C VAL A 118 -3.46 -2.36 -18.55
N ALA A 119 -2.24 -2.91 -18.62
CA ALA A 119 -1.84 -4.02 -17.74
C ALA A 119 -1.90 -3.63 -16.25
N THR A 120 -1.44 -2.43 -15.89
CA THR A 120 -1.55 -1.89 -14.53
C THR A 120 -3.00 -1.74 -14.09
N ILE A 121 -3.88 -1.24 -14.96
CA ILE A 121 -5.31 -1.08 -14.67
C ILE A 121 -5.98 -2.44 -14.41
N ILE A 122 -5.68 -3.45 -15.23
CA ILE A 122 -6.20 -4.81 -15.05
C ILE A 122 -5.71 -5.42 -13.74
N GLY A 123 -4.43 -5.23 -13.40
CA GLY A 123 -3.87 -5.66 -12.12
C GLY A 123 -4.57 -5.01 -10.93
N GLY A 124 -4.81 -3.70 -11.01
CA GLY A 124 -5.59 -2.95 -10.02
C GLY A 124 -7.03 -3.46 -9.87
N PHE A 125 -7.77 -3.63 -10.98
CA PHE A 125 -9.14 -4.16 -10.92
C PHE A 125 -9.22 -5.57 -10.36
N THR A 126 -8.22 -6.42 -10.67
CA THR A 126 -8.14 -7.77 -10.11
C THR A 126 -7.98 -7.70 -8.59
N PHE A 127 -7.10 -6.82 -8.09
CA PHE A 127 -6.94 -6.59 -6.65
C PHE A 127 -8.21 -6.05 -5.98
N LEU A 128 -8.87 -5.05 -6.57
CA LEU A 128 -10.15 -4.53 -6.05
C LEU A 128 -11.25 -5.60 -6.04
N GLY A 129 -11.29 -6.47 -7.05
CA GLY A 129 -12.23 -7.59 -7.11
C GLY A 129 -12.01 -8.59 -5.97
N CYS A 130 -10.75 -8.94 -5.68
CA CYS A 130 -10.40 -9.79 -4.54
C CYS A 130 -10.83 -9.17 -3.20
N GLN A 131 -10.58 -7.86 -3.01
CA GLN A 131 -11.00 -7.13 -1.82
C GLN A 131 -12.52 -7.06 -1.67
N ALA A 132 -13.24 -6.83 -2.76
CA ALA A 132 -14.71 -6.81 -2.75
C ALA A 132 -15.29 -8.19 -2.38
N LEU A 133 -14.71 -9.27 -2.90
CA LEU A 133 -15.12 -10.64 -2.55
C LEU A 133 -14.91 -10.93 -1.06
N GLU A 134 -13.74 -10.58 -0.51
CA GLU A 134 -13.45 -10.72 0.91
C GLU A 134 -14.43 -9.90 1.75
N TRP A 135 -14.71 -8.66 1.38
CA TRP A 135 -15.67 -7.82 2.08
C TRP A 135 -17.09 -8.39 2.05
N THR A 136 -17.55 -8.90 0.90
CA THR A 136 -18.87 -9.55 0.81
C THR A 136 -18.97 -10.80 1.67
N HIS A 137 -17.86 -11.53 1.80
CA HIS A 137 -17.77 -12.71 2.64
C HIS A 137 -17.78 -12.37 4.13
N LEU A 138 -16.96 -11.42 4.57
CA LEU A 138 -16.97 -10.91 5.94
C LEU A 138 -18.35 -10.39 6.35
N HIS A 139 -19.04 -9.71 5.42
CA HIS A 139 -20.42 -9.28 5.65
C HIS A 139 -21.40 -10.45 5.81
N HIS A 140 -21.25 -11.52 5.01
CA HIS A 140 -22.05 -12.73 5.16
C HIS A 140 -21.78 -13.48 6.47
N GLU A 141 -20.56 -13.41 7.01
CA GLU A 141 -20.19 -13.97 8.32
C GLU A 141 -20.67 -13.13 9.51
N GLY A 142 -21.39 -12.03 9.25
CA GLY A 142 -22.00 -11.18 10.27
C GLY A 142 -21.06 -10.11 10.82
N PHE A 143 -19.89 -9.89 10.21
CA PHE A 143 -19.06 -8.72 10.50
C PHE A 143 -19.64 -7.48 9.80
N TRP A 144 -20.06 -6.51 10.60
CA TRP A 144 -20.50 -5.21 10.12
C TRP A 144 -19.99 -4.11 11.04
N TRP A 145 -20.12 -2.85 10.59
CA TRP A 145 -19.73 -1.68 11.38
C TRP A 145 -20.40 -1.71 12.76
N GLY A 146 -19.62 -2.03 13.79
CA GLY A 146 -20.09 -2.12 15.18
C GLY A 146 -20.84 -3.41 15.55
N SER A 147 -20.89 -4.42 14.67
CA SER A 147 -21.48 -5.72 14.97
C SER A 147 -20.43 -6.82 14.78
N VAL A 148 -20.15 -7.53 15.88
CA VAL A 148 -19.32 -8.74 15.89
C VAL A 148 -20.28 -9.94 15.95
N PRO A 149 -20.07 -10.99 15.15
CA PRO A 149 -20.89 -12.20 15.24
C PRO A 149 -20.90 -12.74 16.68
N LYS A 150 -22.08 -13.21 17.11
CA LYS A 150 -22.34 -13.57 18.52
C LYS A 150 -21.38 -14.63 19.06
N GLU A 151 -20.91 -15.54 18.20
CA GLU A 151 -19.97 -16.60 18.58
C GLU A 151 -18.61 -16.05 19.01
N LEU A 152 -18.08 -15.04 18.31
CA LEU A 152 -16.86 -14.33 18.74
C LEU A 152 -17.09 -13.52 20.02
N GLY A 153 -18.29 -12.94 20.19
CA GLY A 153 -18.66 -12.22 21.41
C GLY A 153 -18.58 -13.09 22.68
N GLU A 154 -18.85 -14.38 22.58
CA GLU A 154 -18.68 -15.32 23.71
C GLU A 154 -17.20 -15.61 24.01
N PHE A 155 -16.33 -15.68 22.99
CA PHE A 155 -14.87 -15.82 23.19
C PHE A 155 -14.24 -14.58 23.85
N PHE A 156 -14.70 -13.38 23.50
CA PHE A 156 -14.25 -12.14 24.17
C PHE A 156 -14.68 -12.10 25.65
N LYS A 157 -15.92 -12.54 25.96
CA LYS A 157 -16.41 -12.66 27.35
C LYS A 157 -15.69 -13.74 28.15
N GLY A 158 -15.45 -14.92 27.56
CA GLY A 158 -14.75 -16.02 28.23
C GLY A 158 -13.28 -15.70 28.55
N GLY A 159 -12.64 -14.85 27.75
CA GLY A 159 -11.29 -14.33 28.03
C GLY A 159 -11.24 -13.37 29.23
N GLU A 160 -12.26 -12.55 29.46
CA GLU A 160 -12.34 -11.69 30.65
C GLU A 160 -12.51 -12.51 31.94
N GLU A 161 -13.36 -13.55 31.92
CA GLU A 161 -13.58 -14.42 33.10
C GLU A 161 -12.34 -15.25 33.46
N GLY A 162 -11.60 -15.78 32.48
CA GLY A 162 -10.37 -16.54 32.71
C GLY A 162 -9.20 -15.72 33.29
N THR A 163 -9.18 -14.40 33.03
CA THR A 163 -8.10 -13.52 33.52
C THR A 163 -8.36 -13.04 34.96
N PHE A 164 -9.63 -12.89 35.37
CA PHE A 164 -10.00 -12.50 36.74
C PHE A 164 -9.62 -13.58 37.78
N HIS A 165 -9.61 -14.86 37.40
CA HIS A 165 -9.21 -15.96 38.28
C HIS A 165 -7.70 -16.07 38.53
N ILE A 166 -6.85 -15.48 37.67
CA ILE A 166 -5.38 -15.53 37.83
C ILE A 166 -4.85 -14.34 38.65
N SER A 167 -5.63 -13.26 38.80
CA SER A 167 -5.21 -12.07 39.57
C SER A 167 -5.73 -12.03 41.03
N ALA A 168 -6.41 -13.08 41.49
CA ALA A 168 -6.99 -13.18 42.84
C ALA A 168 -6.32 -14.25 43.73
N GLN A 169 -5.07 -14.64 43.41
CA GLN A 169 -4.23 -15.51 44.25
C GLN A 169 -2.90 -14.85 44.58
#